data_AF-A0A2U1ARA8-F1
#
_entry.id   AF-A0A2U1ARA8-F1
#
_cell.length_a   1.000
_cell.length_b   1.000
_cell.length_c   1.000
_cell.angle_alpha   90.00
_cell.angle_beta   90.00
_cell.angle_gamma   90.00
#
_symmetry.space_group_name_H-M   'P 1'
#
loop_
_entity.id
_entity.type
_entity.pdbx_description
1 polymer ?
#
loop_
_entity_poly.entity_id
_entity_poly.type
_entity_poly.pdbx_seq_one_letter_code
_entity_poly.pdbx_strand_id
1 'polypeptide(L)'
;MDLILYSCKARLNSYFRQKKMQRVLLLALGIVLSAFYAWLITYLLQQAREGGLNMDVSQMLGYTNLLLLSFTILRGFFPAYIPKADFINRIYPIKPLKRFWTELIVELVSPFYFVLLNFLLLLCMMSPDYTALHLAQSFLVFLTAHITRRSLQVFIERRINWRGSAFWGAVIMVGAFIALEARAPMFEPVDSVMMLVVHLASLASFMLANYLLEQAAYEPKRRTVNYSNDARRSLGWRLFKNHKMAKQLLLFGLGFKVLMLGIDATVYSAKGIHMLDKNASLWLFVGPLVIYTYVFNNVWGFYKNLWLTTERATGSYKEFLKASLLPLRMPILIDAAIVVLYVAFFNHEQATFILLMYAAAVLVLTPIGIIASFTSPKMVKGGILSFSAKTSYLYSFISILLLGLLFLPLLHPMLYMVYPVVIALTIFAMVAVLQEYKQYKYKLFETLYKTE
;
A
#
# COMPACT_ATOMS: atom_id res chain seq x y z
N MET A 1 -15.87 -19.11 -26.42
CA MET A 1 -14.90 -18.01 -26.20
C MET A 1 -14.11 -18.34 -24.95
N ASP A 2 -12.77 -18.39 -25.00
CA ASP A 2 -11.98 -18.68 -23.80
C ASP A 2 -12.25 -17.66 -22.69
N LEU A 3 -12.41 -18.17 -21.47
CA LEU A 3 -12.75 -17.37 -20.28
C LEU A 3 -11.74 -16.22 -20.07
N ILE A 4 -10.47 -16.47 -20.42
CA ILE A 4 -9.37 -15.51 -20.38
C ILE A 4 -9.62 -14.38 -21.39
N LEU A 5 -9.83 -14.72 -22.67
CA LEU A 5 -10.07 -13.73 -23.73
C LEU A 5 -11.32 -12.89 -23.44
N TYR A 6 -12.39 -13.52 -22.95
CA TYR A 6 -13.60 -12.81 -22.53
C TYR A 6 -13.33 -11.81 -21.42
N SER A 7 -12.66 -12.26 -20.36
CA SER A 7 -12.37 -11.42 -19.20
C SER A 7 -11.41 -10.27 -19.54
N CYS A 8 -10.39 -10.51 -20.37
CA CYS A 8 -9.48 -9.48 -20.87
C CYS A 8 -10.23 -8.44 -21.72
N LYS A 9 -11.08 -8.88 -22.65
CA LYS A 9 -11.89 -7.98 -23.49
C LYS A 9 -12.86 -7.16 -22.63
N ALA A 10 -13.53 -7.78 -21.66
CA ALA A 10 -14.40 -7.09 -20.73
C ALA A 10 -13.65 -6.03 -19.92
N ARG A 11 -12.43 -6.33 -19.48
CA ARG A 11 -11.58 -5.39 -18.72
C ARG A 11 -11.13 -4.19 -19.56
N LEU A 12 -10.70 -4.42 -20.80
CA LEU A 12 -10.34 -3.34 -21.73
C LEU A 12 -11.55 -2.46 -22.07
N ASN A 13 -12.68 -3.08 -22.41
CA ASN A 13 -13.92 -2.36 -22.71
C ASN A 13 -14.40 -1.54 -21.51
N SER A 14 -14.29 -2.09 -20.30
CA SER A 14 -14.62 -1.39 -19.06
C SER A 14 -13.74 -0.15 -18.85
N TYR A 15 -12.42 -0.28 -19.09
CA TYR A 15 -11.48 0.83 -18.94
C TYR A 15 -11.79 2.01 -19.89
N PHE A 16 -12.15 1.71 -21.14
CA PHE A 16 -12.51 2.72 -22.14
C PHE A 16 -14.01 3.03 -22.19
N ARG A 17 -14.84 2.55 -21.25
CA ARG A 17 -16.29 2.79 -21.29
C ARG A 17 -16.64 4.27 -21.09
N GLN A 18 -15.93 4.96 -20.20
CA GLN A 18 -16.17 6.36 -19.86
C GLN A 18 -14.90 7.20 -20.10
N LYS A 19 -15.08 8.44 -20.56
CA LYS A 19 -13.99 9.42 -20.74
C LYS A 19 -12.83 8.90 -21.60
N LYS A 20 -13.16 8.27 -22.74
CA LYS A 20 -12.21 7.63 -23.67
C LYS A 20 -10.98 8.48 -23.99
N MET A 21 -11.19 9.73 -24.42
CA MET A 21 -10.09 10.63 -24.77
C MET A 21 -9.14 10.89 -23.59
N GLN A 22 -9.68 11.11 -22.38
CA GLN A 22 -8.84 11.28 -21.19
C GLN A 22 -8.03 10.02 -20.88
N ARG A 23 -8.63 8.83 -21.02
CA ARG A 23 -7.93 7.55 -20.80
C ARG A 23 -6.82 7.31 -21.83
N VAL A 24 -7.05 7.66 -23.09
CA VAL A 24 -6.05 7.58 -24.15
C VAL A 24 -4.91 8.57 -23.88
N LEU A 25 -5.23 9.84 -23.56
CA LEU A 25 -4.23 10.84 -23.18
C LEU A 25 -3.39 10.41 -21.98
N LEU A 26 -4.00 9.79 -20.96
CA LEU A 26 -3.26 9.24 -19.82
C LEU A 26 -2.30 8.10 -20.20
N LEU A 27 -2.68 7.23 -21.14
CA LEU A 27 -1.79 6.20 -21.64
C LEU A 27 -0.65 6.78 -22.48
N ALA A 28 -0.95 7.78 -23.33
CA ALA A 28 0.07 8.49 -24.11
C ALA A 28 1.08 9.19 -23.20
N LEU A 29 0.61 9.91 -22.17
CA LEU A 29 1.46 10.50 -21.14
C LEU A 29 2.28 9.42 -20.42
N GLY A 30 1.67 8.27 -20.13
CA GLY A 30 2.37 7.12 -19.56
C GLY A 30 3.54 6.64 -20.41
N ILE A 31 3.37 6.56 -21.74
CA ILE A 31 4.46 6.19 -22.67
C ILE A 31 5.57 7.24 -22.66
N VAL A 32 5.22 8.53 -22.68
CA VAL A 32 6.21 9.63 -22.59
C VAL A 32 7.01 9.53 -21.29
N LEU A 33 6.34 9.28 -20.16
CA LEU A 33 7.00 9.06 -18.88
C LEU A 33 7.89 7.81 -18.91
N SER A 34 7.43 6.70 -19.50
CA SER A 34 8.25 5.50 -19.68
C SER A 34 9.52 5.79 -20.48
N ALA A 35 9.42 6.58 -21.55
CA ALA A 35 10.57 7.00 -22.34
C ALA A 35 11.55 7.87 -21.53
N PHE A 36 11.02 8.81 -20.75
CA PHE A 36 11.84 9.66 -19.87
C PHE A 36 12.60 8.84 -18.81
N TYR A 37 11.92 7.91 -18.14
CA TYR A 37 12.58 7.05 -17.14
C TYR A 37 13.53 6.04 -17.76
N ALA A 38 13.23 5.51 -18.95
CA ALA A 38 14.15 4.67 -19.70
C ALA A 38 15.42 5.45 -20.06
N TRP A 39 15.28 6.67 -20.60
CA TRP A 39 16.40 7.57 -20.87
C TRP A 39 17.24 7.86 -19.62
N LEU A 40 16.59 8.16 -18.49
CA LEU A 40 17.27 8.41 -17.22
C LEU A 40 18.11 7.20 -16.76
N ILE A 41 17.56 5.99 -16.81
CA ILE A 41 18.29 4.78 -16.41
C ILE A 41 19.39 4.45 -17.41
N THR A 42 19.17 4.65 -18.71
CA THR A 42 20.23 4.55 -19.72
C THR A 42 21.38 5.51 -19.43
N TYR A 43 21.08 6.77 -19.11
CA TYR A 43 22.10 7.75 -18.75
C TYR A 43 22.90 7.32 -17.51
N LEU A 44 22.22 6.79 -16.48
CA LEU A 44 22.88 6.28 -15.27
C LEU A 44 23.74 5.04 -15.56
N LEU A 45 23.30 4.14 -16.44
CA LEU A 45 24.11 2.99 -16.88
C LEU A 45 25.37 3.45 -17.61
N GLN A 46 25.25 4.45 -18.49
CA GLN A 46 26.40 5.03 -19.18
C GLN A 46 27.38 5.69 -18.20
N GLN A 47 26.88 6.46 -17.23
CA GLN A 47 27.73 7.08 -16.19
C GLN A 47 28.42 6.03 -15.30
N ALA A 48 27.74 4.92 -14.98
CA ALA A 48 28.35 3.79 -14.26
C ALA A 48 29.49 3.16 -15.08
N ARG A 49 29.29 2.98 -16.40
CA ARG A 49 30.31 2.45 -17.31
C ARG A 49 31.52 3.36 -17.48
N GLU A 50 31.28 4.67 -17.55
CA GLU A 50 32.33 5.69 -17.69
C GLU A 50 33.08 5.97 -16.37
N GLY A 51 32.67 5.34 -15.26
CA GLY A 51 33.26 5.55 -13.94
C GLY A 51 32.86 6.88 -13.28
N GLY A 52 31.83 7.56 -13.81
CA GLY A 52 31.28 8.80 -13.24
C GLY A 52 30.49 8.59 -11.95
N LEU A 53 30.14 7.33 -11.64
CA LEU A 53 29.47 6.92 -10.41
C LEU A 53 30.34 5.95 -9.61
N ASN A 54 30.23 5.98 -8.28
CA ASN A 54 30.83 4.98 -7.38
C ASN A 54 30.12 3.60 -7.44
N MET A 55 29.37 3.33 -8.51
CA MET A 55 28.55 2.14 -8.70
C MET A 55 28.87 1.53 -10.06
N ASP A 56 29.03 0.21 -10.08
CA ASP A 56 29.24 -0.54 -11.32
C ASP A 56 27.93 -0.76 -12.09
N VAL A 57 28.04 -1.05 -13.39
CA VAL A 57 26.90 -1.35 -14.28
C VAL A 57 26.05 -2.49 -13.72
N SER A 58 26.70 -3.53 -13.19
CA SER A 58 26.04 -4.68 -12.57
C SER A 58 25.14 -4.26 -11.39
N GLN A 59 25.64 -3.37 -10.54
CA GLN A 59 24.91 -2.83 -9.39
C GLN A 59 23.73 -1.96 -9.84
N MET A 60 23.92 -1.15 -10.88
CA MET A 60 22.87 -0.29 -11.43
C MET A 60 21.72 -1.11 -12.06
N LEU A 61 22.05 -2.18 -12.77
CA LEU A 61 21.06 -3.14 -13.28
C LEU A 61 20.32 -3.82 -12.12
N GLY A 62 21.04 -4.21 -11.07
CA GLY A 62 20.41 -4.79 -9.88
C GLY A 62 19.46 -3.83 -9.15
N TYR A 63 19.85 -2.57 -9.01
CA TYR A 63 18.96 -1.53 -8.47
C TYR A 63 17.74 -1.28 -9.36
N THR A 64 17.89 -1.38 -10.68
CA THR A 64 16.77 -1.26 -11.62
C THR A 64 15.76 -2.39 -11.41
N ASN A 65 16.24 -3.63 -11.25
CA ASN A 65 15.39 -4.78 -10.93
C ASN A 65 14.72 -4.66 -9.54
N LEU A 66 15.47 -4.21 -8.53
CA LEU A 66 14.91 -3.94 -7.19
C LEU A 66 13.85 -2.85 -7.21
N LEU A 67 14.05 -1.79 -7.99
CA LEU A 67 13.07 -0.72 -8.17
C LEU A 67 11.80 -1.29 -8.82
N LEU A 68 11.94 -2.08 -9.88
CA LEU A 68 10.82 -2.71 -10.56
C LEU A 68 10.02 -3.62 -9.62
N LEU A 69 10.73 -4.44 -8.84
CA LEU A 69 10.13 -5.33 -7.83
C LEU A 69 9.40 -4.52 -6.76
N SER A 70 10.08 -3.54 -6.17
CA SER A 70 9.57 -2.71 -5.09
C SER A 70 8.34 -1.93 -5.54
N PHE A 71 8.41 -1.26 -6.70
CA PHE A 71 7.31 -0.44 -7.20
C PHE A 71 6.07 -1.28 -7.55
N THR A 72 6.27 -2.48 -8.10
CA THR A 72 5.17 -3.40 -8.43
C THR A 72 4.46 -3.92 -7.18
N ILE A 73 5.21 -4.23 -6.12
CA ILE A 73 4.66 -4.64 -4.82
C ILE A 73 4.00 -3.44 -4.14
N LEU A 74 4.75 -2.36 -3.90
CA LEU A 74 4.33 -1.18 -3.15
C LEU A 74 3.07 -0.54 -3.73
N ARG A 75 2.88 -0.53 -5.05
CA ARG A 75 1.64 -0.01 -5.65
C ARG A 75 0.37 -0.70 -5.16
N GLY A 76 0.46 -1.96 -4.73
CA GLY A 76 -0.67 -2.68 -4.12
C GLY A 76 -1.05 -2.18 -2.74
N PHE A 77 -0.20 -1.39 -2.10
CA PHE A 77 -0.29 -1.08 -0.68
C PHE A 77 -0.22 0.44 -0.40
N PHE A 78 0.61 1.17 -1.13
CA PHE A 78 0.90 2.59 -0.96
C PHE A 78 0.40 3.42 -2.17
N PRO A 79 -0.18 4.62 -1.95
CA PRO A 79 -0.46 5.27 -0.67
C PRO A 79 -1.72 4.74 0.03
N ALA A 80 -2.49 3.89 -0.65
CA ALA A 80 -3.64 3.21 -0.10
C ALA A 80 -3.70 1.78 -0.62
N TYR A 81 -4.12 0.85 0.23
CA TYR A 81 -4.24 -0.55 -0.11
C TYR A 81 -5.21 -0.78 -1.27
N ILE A 82 -4.73 -1.48 -2.29
CA ILE A 82 -5.54 -1.98 -3.40
C ILE A 82 -5.86 -3.46 -3.13
N PRO A 83 -7.13 -3.81 -3.06
CA PRO A 83 -7.56 -5.18 -2.80
C PRO A 83 -7.31 -6.11 -3.99
N LYS A 84 -7.22 -7.43 -3.73
CA LYS A 84 -7.20 -8.44 -4.79
C LYS A 84 -8.54 -8.43 -5.54
N ALA A 85 -8.48 -8.55 -6.86
CA ALA A 85 -9.65 -8.59 -7.71
C ALA A 85 -10.14 -10.04 -7.91
N ASP A 86 -11.28 -10.39 -7.33
CA ASP A 86 -11.98 -11.65 -7.61
C ASP A 86 -12.92 -11.45 -8.81
N PHE A 87 -12.38 -11.58 -10.02
CA PHE A 87 -13.15 -11.45 -11.27
C PHE A 87 -14.23 -12.53 -11.40
N ILE A 88 -13.92 -13.73 -10.92
CA ILE A 88 -14.82 -14.88 -10.95
C ILE A 88 -15.13 -15.23 -9.51
N ASN A 89 -16.37 -14.99 -9.11
CA ASN A 89 -16.81 -15.40 -7.78
C ASN A 89 -16.66 -16.92 -7.62
N ARG A 90 -16.19 -17.37 -6.45
CA ARG A 90 -15.94 -18.78 -6.17
C ARG A 90 -17.20 -19.67 -6.25
N ILE A 91 -18.38 -19.05 -6.18
CA ILE A 91 -19.69 -19.70 -6.31
C ILE A 91 -19.91 -20.25 -7.74
N TYR A 92 -19.26 -19.66 -8.75
CA TYR A 92 -19.38 -20.16 -10.11
C TYR A 92 -18.67 -21.52 -10.26
N PRO A 93 -19.27 -22.49 -10.98
CA PRO A 93 -18.76 -23.85 -11.13
C PRO A 93 -17.59 -23.91 -12.13
N ILE A 94 -16.52 -23.16 -11.87
CA ILE A 94 -15.30 -23.13 -12.68
C ILE A 94 -14.19 -23.83 -11.91
N LYS A 95 -13.47 -24.74 -12.59
CA LYS A 95 -12.33 -25.47 -12.01
C LYS A 95 -11.33 -24.48 -11.37
N PRO A 96 -10.82 -24.74 -10.14
CA PRO A 96 -9.96 -23.81 -9.41
C PRO A 96 -8.73 -23.34 -10.20
N LEU A 97 -8.09 -24.27 -10.93
CA LEU A 97 -6.93 -23.97 -11.76
C LEU A 97 -7.26 -23.00 -12.90
N LYS A 98 -8.38 -23.24 -13.61
CA LYS A 98 -8.84 -22.34 -14.69
C LYS A 98 -9.17 -20.95 -14.15
N ARG A 99 -9.79 -20.87 -12.97
CA ARG A 99 -10.06 -19.60 -12.28
C ARG A 99 -8.76 -18.87 -11.93
N PHE A 100 -7.80 -19.56 -11.31
CA PHE A 100 -6.51 -19.01 -10.94
C PHE A 100 -5.78 -18.38 -12.13
N TRP A 101 -5.61 -19.14 -13.22
CA TRP A 101 -4.97 -18.65 -14.44
C TRP A 101 -5.69 -17.47 -15.07
N THR A 102 -7.02 -17.52 -15.10
CA THR A 102 -7.82 -16.42 -15.63
C THR A 102 -7.61 -15.15 -14.82
N GLU A 103 -7.69 -15.22 -13.49
CA GLU A 103 -7.44 -14.06 -12.63
C GLU A 103 -6.01 -13.53 -12.79
N LEU A 104 -5.01 -14.41 -12.81
CA LEU A 104 -3.60 -14.03 -12.95
C LEU A 104 -3.36 -13.23 -14.24
N ILE A 105 -3.83 -13.73 -15.38
CA ILE A 105 -3.64 -13.09 -16.69
C ILE A 105 -4.46 -11.80 -16.79
N VAL A 106 -5.72 -11.83 -16.33
CA VAL A 106 -6.58 -10.64 -16.39
C VAL A 106 -6.04 -9.52 -15.52
N GLU A 107 -5.40 -9.82 -14.38
CA GLU A 107 -4.73 -8.83 -13.55
C GLU A 107 -3.60 -8.08 -14.27
N LEU A 108 -2.85 -8.77 -15.13
CA LEU A 108 -1.80 -8.17 -15.96
C LEU A 108 -2.34 -7.20 -17.02
N VAL A 109 -3.63 -7.29 -17.37
CA VAL A 109 -4.30 -6.34 -18.26
C VAL A 109 -4.66 -5.06 -17.48
N SER A 110 -3.66 -4.22 -17.20
CA SER A 110 -3.86 -2.92 -16.55
C SER A 110 -3.01 -1.80 -17.17
N PRO A 111 -3.45 -0.53 -17.10
CA PRO A 111 -2.69 0.60 -17.65
C PRO A 111 -1.26 0.69 -17.15
N PHE A 112 -1.03 0.35 -15.89
CA PHE A 112 0.31 0.36 -15.30
C PHE A 112 1.23 -0.69 -15.90
N TYR A 113 0.72 -1.90 -16.11
CA TYR A 113 1.52 -2.98 -16.69
C TYR A 113 1.83 -2.68 -18.16
N PHE A 114 0.91 -2.00 -18.85
CA PHE A 114 1.17 -1.46 -20.18
C PHE A 114 2.31 -0.41 -20.16
N VAL A 115 2.27 0.56 -19.25
CA VAL A 115 3.33 1.58 -19.10
C VAL A 115 4.68 0.94 -18.74
N LEU A 116 4.69 -0.01 -17.80
CA LEU A 116 5.90 -0.72 -17.38
C LEU A 116 6.50 -1.57 -18.51
N LEU A 117 5.66 -2.25 -19.31
CA LEU A 117 6.10 -2.98 -20.48
C LEU A 117 6.79 -2.06 -21.50
N ASN A 118 6.19 -0.90 -21.78
CA ASN A 118 6.80 0.09 -22.68
C ASN A 118 8.12 0.61 -22.11
N PHE A 119 8.21 0.83 -20.80
CA PHE A 119 9.46 1.23 -20.14
C PHE A 119 10.57 0.20 -20.36
N LEU A 120 10.30 -1.10 -20.14
CA LEU A 120 11.29 -2.16 -20.35
C LEU A 120 11.74 -2.29 -21.81
N LEU A 121 10.80 -2.18 -22.76
CA LEU A 121 11.11 -2.21 -24.18
C LEU A 121 11.97 -1.01 -24.59
N LEU A 122 11.60 0.19 -24.15
CA LEU A 122 12.38 1.40 -24.44
C LEU A 122 13.76 1.36 -23.80
N LEU A 123 13.88 0.86 -22.57
CA LEU A 123 15.17 0.69 -21.90
C LEU A 123 16.10 -0.24 -22.70
N CYS A 124 15.57 -1.36 -23.20
CA CYS A 124 16.30 -2.29 -24.05
C CYS A 124 16.69 -1.70 -25.41
N MET A 125 15.89 -0.80 -25.96
CA MET A 125 16.20 -0.13 -27.23
C MET A 125 17.20 1.01 -27.06
N MET A 126 17.22 1.67 -25.91
CA MET A 126 18.02 2.87 -25.65
C MET A 126 19.38 2.57 -25.02
N SER A 127 19.49 1.53 -24.19
CA SER A 127 20.74 1.21 -23.47
C SER A 127 21.48 0.02 -24.11
N PRO A 128 22.73 0.19 -24.58
CA PRO A 128 23.52 -0.93 -25.09
C PRO A 128 23.94 -1.91 -23.99
N ASP A 129 24.04 -1.45 -22.74
CA ASP A 129 24.43 -2.26 -21.59
C ASP A 129 23.26 -3.13 -21.07
N TYR A 130 22.03 -2.84 -21.52
CA TYR A 130 20.84 -3.62 -21.18
C TYR A 130 20.52 -4.65 -22.28
N THR A 131 21.12 -5.83 -22.16
CA THR A 131 20.94 -6.90 -23.15
C THR A 131 19.57 -7.59 -23.10
N ALA A 132 19.24 -8.38 -24.12
CA ALA A 132 18.02 -9.19 -24.14
C ALA A 132 17.89 -10.18 -22.96
N LEU A 133 19.01 -10.62 -22.39
CA LEU A 133 19.01 -11.47 -21.18
C LEU A 133 18.49 -10.68 -19.97
N HIS A 134 18.95 -9.44 -19.80
CA HIS A 134 18.45 -8.54 -18.76
C HIS A 134 16.97 -8.21 -18.95
N LEU A 135 16.52 -8.02 -20.20
CA LEU A 135 15.10 -7.86 -20.51
C LEU A 135 14.28 -9.07 -20.03
N ALA A 136 14.71 -10.28 -20.36
CA ALA A 136 14.05 -11.51 -19.91
C ALA A 136 14.05 -11.65 -18.39
N GLN A 137 15.16 -11.32 -17.73
CA GLN A 137 15.25 -11.28 -16.27
C GLN A 137 14.26 -10.29 -15.68
N SER A 138 14.20 -9.05 -16.17
CA SER A 138 13.28 -8.04 -15.63
C SER A 138 11.81 -8.43 -15.82
N PHE A 139 11.47 -9.20 -16.88
CA PHE A 139 10.16 -9.83 -17.01
C PHE A 139 9.89 -10.89 -15.93
N LEU A 140 10.88 -11.72 -15.58
CA LEU A 140 10.74 -12.69 -14.50
C LEU A 140 10.59 -11.99 -13.14
N VAL A 141 11.44 -10.99 -12.84
CA VAL A 141 11.37 -10.15 -11.63
C VAL A 141 9.99 -9.49 -11.53
N PHE A 142 9.49 -8.95 -12.63
CA PHE A 142 8.17 -8.37 -12.73
C PHE A 142 7.05 -9.35 -12.37
N LEU A 143 7.07 -10.55 -12.95
CA LEU A 143 6.08 -11.59 -12.66
C LEU A 143 6.15 -12.06 -11.21
N THR A 144 7.36 -12.24 -10.67
CA THR A 144 7.59 -12.56 -9.26
C THR A 144 7.01 -11.48 -8.34
N ALA A 145 7.23 -10.20 -8.66
CA ALA A 145 6.68 -9.09 -7.89
C ALA A 145 5.15 -9.03 -7.95
N HIS A 146 4.57 -9.33 -9.11
CA HIS A 146 3.11 -9.45 -9.28
C HIS A 146 2.52 -10.57 -8.42
N ILE A 147 3.12 -11.76 -8.44
CA ILE A 147 2.69 -12.91 -7.62
C ILE A 147 2.92 -12.64 -6.13
N THR A 148 3.99 -11.92 -5.76
CA THR A 148 4.28 -11.53 -4.37
C THR A 148 3.17 -10.64 -3.84
N ARG A 149 2.83 -9.58 -4.58
CA ARG A 149 1.71 -8.69 -4.25
C ARG A 149 0.41 -9.48 -4.08
N ARG A 150 0.08 -10.36 -5.02
CA ARG A 150 -1.13 -11.21 -4.97
C ARG A 150 -1.14 -12.12 -3.75
N SER A 151 -0.01 -12.75 -3.42
CA SER A 151 0.14 -13.63 -2.25
C SER A 151 -0.11 -12.87 -0.95
N LEU A 152 0.52 -11.70 -0.81
CA LEU A 152 0.31 -10.81 0.33
C LEU A 152 -1.16 -10.40 0.47
N GLN A 153 -1.82 -10.01 -0.64
CA GLN A 153 -3.24 -9.69 -0.62
C GLN A 153 -4.09 -10.90 -0.17
N VAL A 154 -3.81 -12.11 -0.66
CA VAL A 154 -4.54 -13.32 -0.21
C VAL A 154 -4.39 -13.54 1.30
N PHE A 155 -3.18 -13.41 1.83
CA PHE A 155 -2.89 -13.50 3.26
C PHE A 155 -3.65 -12.46 4.10
N ILE A 156 -3.73 -11.21 3.60
CA ILE A 156 -4.39 -10.12 4.32
C ILE A 156 -5.91 -10.29 4.31
N GLU A 157 -6.47 -10.66 3.16
CA GLU A 157 -7.91 -10.54 2.90
C GLU A 157 -8.72 -11.76 3.35
N ARG A 158 -8.13 -12.94 3.18
CA ARG A 158 -8.80 -14.23 3.35
C ARG A 158 -8.39 -14.89 4.67
N ARG A 159 -9.31 -15.67 5.25
CA ARG A 159 -8.95 -16.53 6.38
C ARG A 159 -8.32 -17.80 5.82
N ILE A 160 -7.17 -18.19 6.34
CA ILE A 160 -6.42 -19.35 5.87
C ILE A 160 -6.68 -20.53 6.78
N ASN A 161 -6.87 -21.71 6.20
CA ASN A 161 -6.87 -22.97 6.92
C ASN A 161 -5.42 -23.44 7.16
N TRP A 162 -4.84 -23.01 8.29
CA TRP A 162 -3.46 -23.32 8.67
C TRP A 162 -3.15 -24.82 8.80
N ARG A 163 -4.18 -25.66 8.98
CA ARG A 163 -4.03 -27.12 9.10
C ARG A 163 -4.23 -27.87 7.79
N GLY A 164 -4.60 -27.19 6.71
CA GLY A 164 -4.85 -27.82 5.41
C GLY A 164 -3.54 -28.26 4.73
N SER A 165 -3.57 -29.38 4.02
CA SER A 165 -2.42 -29.86 3.22
C SER A 165 -1.99 -28.84 2.17
N ALA A 166 -2.95 -28.11 1.57
CA ALA A 166 -2.66 -27.03 0.64
C ALA A 166 -1.85 -25.89 1.27
N PHE A 167 -2.04 -25.59 2.57
CA PHE A 167 -1.23 -24.57 3.25
C PHE A 167 0.21 -25.04 3.39
N TRP A 168 0.43 -26.27 3.87
CA TRP A 168 1.78 -26.82 4.00
C TRP A 168 2.48 -27.00 2.65
N GLY A 169 1.74 -27.41 1.61
CA GLY A 169 2.25 -27.43 0.25
C GLY A 169 2.67 -26.04 -0.23
N ALA A 170 1.91 -24.99 0.09
CA ALA A 170 2.30 -23.61 -0.20
C ALA A 170 3.58 -23.22 0.55
N VAL A 171 3.69 -23.56 1.84
CA VAL A 171 4.89 -23.27 2.66
C VAL A 171 6.14 -23.95 2.08
N ILE A 172 6.05 -25.22 1.68
CA ILE A 172 7.17 -25.96 1.07
C ILE A 172 7.61 -25.28 -0.23
N MET A 173 6.67 -24.88 -1.08
CA MET A 173 6.97 -24.20 -2.34
C MET A 173 7.54 -22.78 -2.12
N VAL A 174 7.07 -22.04 -1.11
CA VAL A 174 7.72 -20.79 -0.70
C VAL A 174 9.14 -21.06 -0.18
N GLY A 175 9.35 -22.12 0.59
CA GLY A 175 10.68 -22.52 1.06
C GLY A 175 11.64 -22.82 -0.10
N ALA A 176 11.16 -23.53 -1.14
CA ALA A 176 11.92 -23.77 -2.36
C ALA A 176 12.23 -22.46 -3.12
N PHE A 177 11.26 -21.56 -3.25
CA PHE A 177 11.49 -20.22 -3.80
C PHE A 177 12.58 -19.47 -3.02
N ILE A 178 12.48 -19.39 -1.69
CA ILE A 178 13.47 -18.69 -0.85
C ILE A 178 14.86 -19.34 -0.97
N ALA A 179 14.94 -20.67 -1.01
CA ALA A 179 16.22 -21.36 -1.15
C ALA A 179 16.90 -21.08 -2.51
N LEU A 180 16.12 -20.96 -3.58
CA LEU A 180 16.64 -20.59 -4.91
C LEU A 180 17.07 -19.12 -4.95
N GLU A 181 16.25 -18.21 -4.41
CA GLU A 181 16.58 -16.77 -4.33
C GLU A 181 17.77 -16.48 -3.41
N ALA A 182 17.97 -17.27 -2.35
CA ALA A 182 19.14 -17.10 -1.47
C ALA A 182 20.45 -17.49 -2.17
N ARG A 183 20.39 -18.39 -3.17
CA ARG A 183 21.56 -18.85 -3.92
C ARG A 183 21.82 -18.02 -5.17
N ALA A 184 20.77 -17.62 -5.88
CA ALA A 184 20.84 -16.83 -7.10
C ALA A 184 19.71 -15.78 -7.04
N PRO A 185 19.94 -14.65 -6.38
CA PRO A 185 18.91 -13.64 -6.19
C PRO A 185 18.46 -13.03 -7.52
N MET A 186 17.15 -12.99 -7.77
CA MET A 186 16.57 -12.45 -9.01
C MET A 186 16.94 -10.99 -9.30
N PHE A 187 17.40 -10.23 -8.30
CA PHE A 187 17.83 -8.86 -8.51
C PHE A 187 19.27 -8.76 -9.03
N GLU A 188 20.14 -9.75 -8.85
CA GLU A 188 21.50 -9.70 -9.38
C GLU A 188 21.47 -9.90 -10.90
N PRO A 189 22.19 -9.09 -11.69
CA PRO A 189 22.12 -9.15 -13.15
C PRO A 189 22.53 -10.53 -13.67
N VAL A 190 21.82 -11.01 -14.69
CA VAL A 190 22.04 -12.34 -15.24
C VAL A 190 23.16 -12.36 -16.27
N ASP A 191 24.23 -13.08 -15.93
CA ASP A 191 25.37 -13.33 -16.84
C ASP A 191 25.20 -14.56 -17.74
N SER A 192 24.22 -15.44 -17.47
CA SER A 192 24.05 -16.70 -18.21
C SER A 192 22.60 -17.17 -18.34
N VAL A 193 22.30 -17.88 -19.42
CA VAL A 193 20.97 -18.50 -19.64
C VAL A 193 20.61 -19.48 -18.51
N MET A 194 21.59 -20.13 -17.89
CA MET A 194 21.35 -21.03 -16.77
C MET A 194 20.75 -20.30 -15.56
N MET A 195 21.20 -19.08 -15.28
CA MET A 195 20.58 -18.26 -14.22
C MET A 195 19.13 -17.90 -14.54
N LEU A 196 18.79 -17.61 -15.81
CA LEU A 196 17.39 -17.44 -16.21
C LEU A 196 16.54 -18.69 -15.96
N VAL A 197 17.09 -19.89 -16.19
CA VAL A 197 16.39 -21.15 -15.89
C VAL A 197 16.14 -21.30 -14.38
N VAL A 198 17.12 -20.95 -13.55
CA VAL A 198 16.97 -20.94 -12.09
C VAL A 198 15.88 -19.95 -11.66
N HIS A 199 15.89 -18.74 -12.21
CA HIS A 199 14.84 -17.75 -11.95
C HIS A 199 13.46 -18.21 -12.43
N LEU A 200 13.37 -18.86 -13.59
CA LEU A 200 12.11 -19.43 -14.07
C LEU A 200 11.59 -20.54 -13.15
N ALA A 201 12.48 -21.40 -12.65
CA ALA A 201 12.14 -22.44 -11.68
C ALA A 201 11.67 -21.84 -10.34
N SER A 202 12.36 -20.78 -9.87
CA SER A 202 11.99 -20.00 -8.69
C SER A 202 10.58 -19.40 -8.85
N LEU A 203 10.30 -18.74 -9.97
CA LEU A 203 8.99 -18.19 -10.31
C LEU A 203 7.91 -19.28 -10.37
N ALA A 204 8.20 -20.43 -10.99
CA ALA A 204 7.26 -21.54 -11.10
C ALA A 204 6.90 -22.12 -9.72
N SER A 205 7.89 -22.28 -8.84
CA SER A 205 7.67 -22.70 -7.45
C SER A 205 6.80 -21.69 -6.70
N PHE A 206 7.08 -20.41 -6.83
CA PHE A 206 6.31 -19.37 -6.16
C PHE A 206 4.89 -19.21 -6.71
N MET A 207 4.69 -19.40 -8.01
CA MET A 207 3.38 -19.44 -8.64
C MET A 207 2.55 -20.62 -8.11
N LEU A 208 3.16 -21.81 -7.96
CA LEU A 208 2.52 -22.97 -7.37
C LEU A 208 2.17 -22.71 -5.89
N ALA A 209 3.06 -22.07 -5.15
CA ALA A 209 2.79 -21.65 -3.77
C ALA A 209 1.57 -20.73 -3.68
N ASN A 210 1.47 -19.72 -4.56
CA ASN A 210 0.32 -18.82 -4.59
C ASN A 210 -0.98 -19.55 -4.91
N TYR A 211 -0.96 -20.49 -5.86
CA TYR A 211 -2.12 -21.33 -6.18
C TYR A 211 -2.59 -22.15 -4.97
N LEU A 212 -1.67 -22.84 -4.31
CA LEU A 212 -1.97 -23.66 -3.12
C LEU A 212 -2.46 -22.82 -1.94
N LEU A 213 -1.89 -21.63 -1.76
CA LEU A 213 -2.36 -20.66 -0.76
C LEU A 213 -3.81 -20.24 -1.03
N GLU A 214 -4.18 -20.04 -2.29
CA GLU A 214 -5.57 -19.72 -2.65
C GLU A 214 -6.54 -20.88 -2.38
N GLN A 215 -6.10 -22.12 -2.52
CA GLN A 215 -6.88 -23.30 -2.14
C GLN A 215 -7.02 -23.43 -0.62
N ALA A 216 -5.99 -23.08 0.14
CA ALA A 216 -6.00 -23.09 1.60
C ALA A 216 -6.91 -22.00 2.20
N ALA A 217 -7.26 -20.97 1.43
CA ALA A 217 -8.14 -19.90 1.88
C ALA A 217 -9.60 -20.39 2.00
N TYR A 218 -10.19 -20.26 3.20
CA TYR A 218 -11.58 -20.61 3.48
C TYR A 218 -12.55 -19.88 2.56
N GLU A 219 -13.61 -20.57 2.14
CA GLU A 219 -14.75 -19.93 1.51
C GLU A 219 -15.46 -19.01 2.49
N PRO A 220 -15.96 -17.84 2.03
CA PRO A 220 -16.71 -16.93 2.88
C PRO A 220 -18.04 -17.59 3.29
N LYS A 221 -18.05 -18.29 4.43
CA LYS A 221 -19.31 -18.72 5.06
C LYS A 221 -20.20 -17.49 5.31
N ARG A 222 -21.52 -17.65 5.11
CA ARG A 222 -22.53 -16.64 5.46
C ARG A 222 -22.22 -16.11 6.87
N ARG A 223 -22.14 -14.78 7.00
CA ARG A 223 -21.91 -14.08 8.27
C ARG A 223 -22.91 -14.57 9.31
N THR A 224 -22.46 -15.28 10.32
CA THR A 224 -23.16 -15.31 11.60
C THR A 224 -22.81 -14.01 12.30
N VAL A 225 -23.82 -13.19 12.60
CA VAL A 225 -23.63 -11.97 13.39
C VAL A 225 -23.36 -12.42 14.81
N ASN A 226 -22.09 -12.52 15.18
CA ASN A 226 -21.73 -12.78 16.57
C ASN A 226 -21.93 -11.49 17.36
N TYR A 227 -23.06 -11.40 18.07
CA TYR A 227 -23.28 -10.36 19.07
C TYR A 227 -22.27 -10.57 20.21
N SER A 228 -21.35 -9.62 20.37
CA SER A 228 -20.43 -9.58 21.49
C SER A 228 -21.17 -9.02 22.70
N ASN A 229 -21.55 -9.87 23.66
CA ASN A 229 -22.18 -9.47 24.92
C ASN A 229 -21.20 -8.85 25.95
N ASP A 230 -19.91 -8.71 25.61
CA ASP A 230 -18.93 -8.09 26.51
C ASP A 230 -19.13 -6.57 26.63
N ALA A 231 -19.94 -6.14 27.60
CA ALA A 231 -20.12 -4.72 27.96
C ALA A 231 -18.83 -4.06 28.49
N ARG A 232 -17.86 -4.84 28.98
CA ARG A 232 -16.59 -4.34 29.56
C ARG A 232 -15.57 -3.83 28.53
N ARG A 233 -15.80 -4.04 27.22
CA ARG A 233 -14.86 -3.61 26.16
C ARG A 233 -15.18 -2.21 25.65
N SER A 234 -14.15 -1.36 25.59
CA SER A 234 -14.26 0.02 25.10
C SER A 234 -14.90 0.07 23.70
N LEU A 235 -15.73 1.08 23.46
CA LEU A 235 -16.42 1.27 22.18
C LEU A 235 -15.43 1.40 21.01
N GLY A 236 -14.28 2.07 21.23
CA GLY A 236 -13.20 2.18 20.26
C GLY A 236 -12.62 0.81 19.86
N TRP A 237 -12.40 -0.08 20.84
CA TRP A 237 -11.95 -1.45 20.55
C TRP A 237 -12.97 -2.25 19.74
N ARG A 238 -14.26 -2.08 20.05
CA ARG A 238 -15.34 -2.73 19.28
C ARG A 238 -15.39 -2.19 17.85
N LEU A 239 -15.28 -0.88 17.65
CA LEU A 239 -15.26 -0.25 16.32
C LEU A 239 -14.04 -0.70 15.50
N PHE A 240 -12.88 -0.81 16.12
CA PHE A 240 -11.67 -1.32 15.47
C PHE A 240 -11.81 -2.81 15.11
N LYS A 241 -12.22 -3.67 16.05
CA LYS A 241 -12.29 -5.12 15.85
C LYS A 241 -13.38 -5.55 14.87
N ASN A 242 -14.54 -4.88 14.90
CA ASN A 242 -15.73 -5.32 14.15
C ASN A 242 -15.70 -4.90 12.69
N HIS A 243 -15.05 -3.78 12.36
CA HIS A 243 -14.97 -3.32 10.97
C HIS A 243 -13.83 -4.03 10.22
N LYS A 244 -14.12 -5.19 9.61
CA LYS A 244 -13.14 -6.06 8.93
C LYS A 244 -12.15 -5.30 8.03
N MET A 245 -12.64 -4.39 7.19
CA MET A 245 -11.80 -3.69 6.21
C MET A 245 -10.85 -2.69 6.89
N ALA A 246 -11.37 -1.73 7.66
CA ALA A 246 -10.56 -0.84 8.50
C ALA A 246 -9.51 -1.60 9.35
N LYS A 247 -9.89 -2.71 9.99
CA LYS A 247 -8.95 -3.56 10.73
C LYS A 247 -7.81 -4.09 9.86
N GLN A 248 -8.12 -4.67 8.69
CA GLN A 248 -7.12 -5.24 7.79
C GLN A 248 -6.15 -4.16 7.27
N LEU A 249 -6.69 -3.00 6.88
CA LEU A 249 -5.91 -1.86 6.41
C LEU A 249 -4.93 -1.36 7.47
N LEU A 250 -5.42 -1.17 8.70
CA LEU A 250 -4.60 -0.69 9.81
C LEU A 250 -3.57 -1.74 10.25
N LEU A 251 -3.95 -3.01 10.38
CA LEU A 251 -2.99 -4.06 10.75
C LEU A 251 -1.91 -4.25 9.69
N PHE A 252 -2.25 -4.18 8.41
CA PHE A 252 -1.28 -4.23 7.34
C PHE A 252 -0.29 -3.06 7.46
N GLY A 253 -0.82 -1.84 7.58
CA GLY A 253 0.01 -0.65 7.68
C GLY A 253 0.92 -0.67 8.92
N LEU A 254 0.40 -1.07 10.08
CA LEU A 254 1.18 -1.23 11.31
C LEU A 254 2.22 -2.35 11.17
N GLY A 255 1.87 -3.47 10.54
CA GLY A 255 2.80 -4.56 10.27
C GLY A 255 3.95 -4.12 9.36
N PHE A 256 3.65 -3.33 8.33
CA PHE A 256 4.67 -2.75 7.45
C PHE A 256 5.58 -1.76 8.19
N LYS A 257 5.02 -0.94 9.08
CA LYS A 257 5.79 -0.07 9.97
C LYS A 257 6.72 -0.86 10.89
N VAL A 258 6.23 -1.92 11.54
CA VAL A 258 7.05 -2.81 12.38
C VAL A 258 8.18 -3.44 11.57
N LEU A 259 7.91 -3.87 10.33
CA LEU A 259 8.94 -4.40 9.44
C LEU A 259 10.01 -3.34 9.13
N MET A 260 9.61 -2.12 8.77
CA MET A 260 10.56 -1.03 8.45
C MET A 260 11.42 -0.63 9.66
N LEU A 261 10.80 -0.43 10.83
CA LEU A 261 11.52 -0.12 12.07
C LEU A 261 12.38 -1.31 12.52
N GLY A 262 11.94 -2.54 12.28
CA GLY A 262 12.70 -3.75 12.55
C GLY A 262 13.95 -3.88 11.68
N ILE A 263 13.87 -3.56 10.38
CA ILE A 263 15.03 -3.51 9.49
C ILE A 263 16.04 -2.44 9.96
N ASP A 264 15.55 -1.26 10.34
CA ASP A 264 16.43 -0.22 10.87
C ASP A 264 17.12 -0.68 12.17
N ALA A 265 16.37 -1.30 13.09
CA ALA A 265 16.89 -1.84 14.35
C ALA A 265 17.95 -2.94 14.13
N THR A 266 17.77 -3.82 13.14
CA THR A 266 18.77 -4.86 12.83
C THR A 266 20.02 -4.26 12.21
N VAL A 267 19.89 -3.25 11.35
CA VAL A 267 21.04 -2.55 10.78
C VAL A 267 21.81 -1.76 11.85
N TYR A 268 21.11 -1.08 12.75
CA TYR A 268 21.74 -0.41 13.88
C TYR A 268 22.49 -1.39 14.78
N SER A 269 21.87 -2.54 15.10
CA SER A 269 22.51 -3.57 15.92
C SER A 269 23.76 -4.17 15.26
N ALA A 270 23.78 -4.25 13.91
CA ALA A 270 24.89 -4.83 13.17
C ALA A 270 26.02 -3.84 12.84
N LYS A 271 25.69 -2.56 12.58
CA LYS A 271 26.62 -1.56 12.05
C LYS A 271 26.80 -0.34 12.94
N GLY A 272 26.00 -0.19 14.00
CA GLY A 272 25.98 1.00 14.86
C GLY A 272 25.43 2.26 14.18
N ILE A 273 24.80 2.15 13.01
CA ILE A 273 24.30 3.28 12.22
C ILE A 273 22.84 3.03 11.86
N HIS A 274 21.96 4.01 12.08
CA HIS A 274 20.57 3.93 11.64
C HIS A 274 20.46 4.14 10.12
N MET A 275 19.58 3.37 9.47
CA MET A 275 19.20 3.61 8.08
C MET A 275 18.39 4.91 7.95
N LEU A 276 17.63 5.26 8.99
CA LEU A 276 16.86 6.49 9.06
C LEU A 276 17.72 7.74 8.87
N ASP A 277 18.93 7.77 9.44
CA ASP A 277 19.82 8.94 9.35
C ASP A 277 20.27 9.22 7.91
N LYS A 278 20.42 8.17 7.10
CA LYS A 278 20.84 8.29 5.69
C LYS A 278 19.68 8.55 4.73
N ASN A 279 18.45 8.25 5.13
CA ASN A 279 17.30 8.29 4.24
C ASN A 279 16.10 9.00 4.89
N ALA A 280 15.96 10.28 4.57
CA ALA A 280 14.87 11.14 5.05
C ALA A 280 13.46 10.56 4.78
N SER A 281 13.30 9.72 3.75
CA SER A 281 12.00 9.10 3.43
C SER A 281 11.57 8.04 4.44
N LEU A 282 12.51 7.36 5.11
CA LEU A 282 12.21 6.31 6.08
C LEU A 282 11.63 6.89 7.38
N TRP A 283 11.92 8.17 7.68
CA TRP A 283 11.35 8.90 8.80
C TRP A 283 9.82 8.97 8.78
N LEU A 284 9.20 8.90 7.60
CA LEU A 284 7.74 8.86 7.45
C LEU A 284 7.10 7.66 8.17
N PHE A 285 7.84 6.56 8.37
CA PHE A 285 7.36 5.38 9.08
C PHE A 285 7.38 5.55 10.59
N VAL A 286 8.16 6.48 11.13
CA VAL A 286 8.19 6.79 12.57
C VAL A 286 6.88 7.47 12.99
N GLY A 287 6.33 8.34 12.13
CA GLY A 287 5.06 9.02 12.37
C GLY A 287 3.81 8.11 12.28
N PRO A 288 2.65 8.57 12.75
CA PRO A 288 1.38 7.83 12.70
C PRO A 288 0.68 7.90 11.32
N LEU A 289 1.40 8.30 10.26
CA LEU A 289 0.89 8.58 8.92
C LEU A 289 -0.05 7.50 8.37
N VAL A 290 0.33 6.25 8.64
CA VAL A 290 -0.37 5.05 8.15
C VAL A 290 -1.82 5.03 8.61
N ILE A 291 -2.08 5.38 9.87
CA ILE A 291 -3.44 5.40 10.42
C ILE A 291 -4.30 6.44 9.69
N TYR A 292 -3.70 7.60 9.40
CA TYR A 292 -4.39 8.73 8.79
C TYR A 292 -4.67 8.53 7.30
N THR A 293 -3.73 7.95 6.57
CA THR A 293 -3.82 7.76 5.12
C THR A 293 -4.68 6.56 4.71
N TYR A 294 -4.77 5.52 5.56
CA TYR A 294 -5.47 4.27 5.24
C TYR A 294 -6.92 4.23 5.70
N VAL A 295 -7.27 4.90 6.81
CA VAL A 295 -8.63 4.85 7.38
C VAL A 295 -9.13 6.23 7.78
N PHE A 296 -8.34 7.01 8.53
CA PHE A 296 -8.88 8.16 9.24
C PHE A 296 -9.20 9.36 8.33
N ASN A 297 -8.53 9.54 7.20
CA ASN A 297 -8.93 10.56 6.21
C ASN A 297 -10.28 10.26 5.51
N ASN A 298 -10.97 9.19 5.90
CA ASN A 298 -12.33 8.87 5.47
C ASN A 298 -13.10 8.08 6.54
N VAL A 299 -13.00 8.45 7.82
CA VAL A 299 -13.68 7.76 8.95
C VAL A 299 -15.15 7.51 8.66
N TRP A 300 -15.89 8.51 8.18
CA TRP A 300 -17.33 8.39 7.94
C TRP A 300 -17.67 7.45 6.79
N GLY A 301 -16.76 7.27 5.83
CA GLY A 301 -16.88 6.24 4.81
C GLY A 301 -16.84 4.83 5.40
N PHE A 302 -15.92 4.56 6.32
CA PHE A 302 -15.80 3.26 7.01
C PHE A 302 -16.92 3.05 8.03
N TYR A 303 -17.27 4.10 8.78
CA TYR A 303 -18.21 4.03 9.91
C TYR A 303 -19.51 4.77 9.64
N LYS A 304 -20.10 4.60 8.44
CA LYS A 304 -21.35 5.29 8.05
C LYS A 304 -22.49 5.13 9.05
N ASN A 305 -22.66 3.94 9.64
CA ASN A 305 -23.72 3.72 10.62
C ASN A 305 -23.48 4.51 11.92
N LEU A 306 -22.21 4.68 12.32
CA LEU A 306 -21.86 5.51 13.48
C LEU A 306 -22.24 6.97 13.19
N TRP A 307 -21.92 7.46 12.00
CA TRP A 307 -22.31 8.79 11.52
C TRP A 307 -23.83 9.01 11.58
N LEU A 308 -24.62 8.06 11.08
CA LEU A 308 -26.08 8.16 11.06
C LEU A 308 -26.66 8.18 12.47
N THR A 309 -26.12 7.37 13.38
CA THR A 309 -26.55 7.35 14.79
C THR A 309 -26.21 8.66 15.50
N THR A 310 -25.01 9.21 15.31
CA THR A 310 -24.62 10.48 15.94
C THR A 310 -25.45 11.65 15.43
N GLU A 311 -25.76 11.63 14.13
CA GLU A 311 -26.63 12.63 13.52
C GLU A 311 -28.06 12.58 14.05
N ARG A 312 -28.63 11.39 14.18
CA ARG A 312 -30.00 11.21 14.69
C ARG A 312 -30.13 11.54 16.17
N ALA A 313 -29.10 11.29 16.96
CA ALA A 313 -29.15 11.46 18.41
C ALA A 313 -29.01 12.92 18.85
N THR A 314 -28.12 13.70 18.22
CA THR A 314 -27.84 15.07 18.67
C THR A 314 -27.69 16.08 17.53
N GLY A 315 -27.11 15.67 16.40
CA GLY A 315 -26.85 16.53 15.26
C GLY A 315 -25.91 17.70 15.51
N SER A 316 -25.18 17.69 16.64
CA SER A 316 -24.22 18.72 17.02
C SER A 316 -22.81 18.40 16.52
N TYR A 317 -22.06 19.41 16.06
CA TYR A 317 -20.69 19.21 15.57
C TYR A 317 -19.72 18.71 16.66
N LYS A 318 -19.97 19.02 17.94
CA LYS A 318 -19.13 18.58 19.07
C LYS A 318 -19.21 17.08 19.30
N GLU A 319 -20.42 16.52 19.33
CA GLU A 319 -20.63 15.07 19.44
C GLU A 319 -20.10 14.34 18.21
N PHE A 320 -20.17 14.99 17.05
CA PHE A 320 -19.56 14.53 15.82
C PHE A 320 -18.04 14.37 15.89
N LEU A 321 -17.34 15.38 16.40
CA LEU A 321 -15.89 15.32 16.62
C LEU A 321 -15.53 14.23 17.63
N LYS A 322 -16.28 14.15 18.73
CA LYS A 322 -16.08 13.10 19.74
C LYS A 322 -16.24 11.71 19.13
N ALA A 323 -17.25 11.52 18.29
CA ALA A 323 -17.51 10.26 17.62
C ALA A 323 -16.47 9.92 16.54
N SER A 324 -15.96 10.91 15.79
CA SER A 324 -14.90 10.67 14.80
C SER A 324 -13.60 10.21 15.45
N LEU A 325 -13.27 10.73 16.64
CA LEU A 325 -12.05 10.37 17.38
C LEU A 325 -12.12 8.98 18.05
N LEU A 326 -13.31 8.41 18.28
CA LEU A 326 -13.47 7.12 18.95
C LEU A 326 -12.78 5.95 18.20
N PRO A 327 -12.97 5.76 16.88
CA PRO A 327 -12.23 4.75 16.09
C PRO A 327 -10.71 4.92 16.10
N LEU A 328 -10.21 6.14 16.32
CA LEU A 328 -8.79 6.49 16.20
C LEU A 328 -7.96 6.09 17.45
N ARG A 329 -8.60 6.04 18.62
CA ARG A 329 -7.90 5.82 19.91
C ARG A 329 -7.04 4.56 19.93
N MET A 330 -7.62 3.40 19.62
CA MET A 330 -6.90 2.12 19.69
C MET A 330 -5.77 2.03 18.65
N PRO A 331 -5.97 2.38 17.37
CA PRO A 331 -4.89 2.41 16.40
C PRO A 331 -3.73 3.31 16.80
N ILE A 332 -3.98 4.54 17.27
CA ILE A 332 -2.92 5.46 17.71
C ILE A 332 -2.17 4.91 18.91
N LEU A 333 -2.85 4.30 19.88
CA LEU A 333 -2.19 3.71 21.05
C LEU A 333 -1.26 2.56 20.66
N ILE A 334 -1.69 1.70 19.72
CA ILE A 334 -0.85 0.60 19.22
C ILE A 334 0.36 1.17 18.47
N ASP A 335 0.15 2.17 17.61
CA ASP A 335 1.22 2.81 16.85
C ASP A 335 2.23 3.54 17.74
N ALA A 336 1.73 4.27 18.74
CA ALA A 336 2.57 4.95 19.73
C ALA A 336 3.39 3.94 20.54
N ALA A 337 2.80 2.81 20.95
CA ALA A 337 3.52 1.76 21.65
C ALA A 337 4.65 1.17 20.78
N ILE A 338 4.41 0.95 19.49
CA ILE A 338 5.44 0.47 18.55
C ILE A 338 6.60 1.48 18.46
N VAL A 339 6.30 2.77 18.31
CA VAL A 339 7.31 3.83 18.20
C VAL A 339 8.10 3.98 19.51
N VAL A 340 7.41 4.03 20.64
CA VAL A 340 8.05 4.15 21.97
C VAL A 340 8.97 2.97 22.24
N LEU A 341 8.54 1.74 21.94
CA LEU A 341 9.39 0.55 22.10
C LEU A 341 10.62 0.63 21.20
N TYR A 342 10.45 1.01 19.93
CA TYR A 342 11.57 1.18 19.01
C TYR A 342 12.58 2.22 19.51
N VAL A 343 12.10 3.39 19.95
CA VAL A 343 12.93 4.47 20.50
C VAL A 343 13.67 4.02 21.76
N ALA A 344 12.96 3.37 22.69
CA ALA A 344 13.51 2.97 23.98
C ALA A 344 14.65 1.95 23.85
N PHE A 345 14.56 1.03 22.88
CA PHE A 345 15.55 -0.03 22.72
C PHE A 345 16.64 0.28 21.69
N PHE A 346 16.33 1.04 20.63
CA PHE A 346 17.24 1.17 19.49
C PHE A 346 17.65 2.60 19.18
N ASN A 347 16.87 3.62 19.51
CA ASN A 347 17.15 5.02 19.10
C ASN A 347 16.89 6.00 20.25
N HIS A 348 17.59 5.79 21.37
CA HIS A 348 17.43 6.58 22.58
C HIS A 348 18.07 7.98 22.47
N GLU A 349 19.09 8.13 21.63
CA GLU A 349 19.79 9.41 21.40
C GLU A 349 18.87 10.48 20.80
N GLN A 350 17.99 10.10 19.87
CA GLN A 350 17.04 11.00 19.23
C GLN A 350 15.62 10.91 19.83
N ALA A 351 15.47 10.33 21.03
CA ALA A 351 14.17 10.08 21.65
C ALA A 351 13.32 11.34 21.80
N THR A 352 13.93 12.46 22.20
CA THR A 352 13.25 13.75 22.36
C THR A 352 12.64 14.22 21.04
N PHE A 353 13.43 14.22 19.96
CA PHE A 353 12.95 14.57 18.62
C PHE A 353 11.81 13.66 18.18
N ILE A 354 12.01 12.33 18.27
CA ILE A 354 11.04 11.35 17.77
C ILE A 354 9.69 11.48 18.50
N LEU A 355 9.70 11.58 19.83
CA LEU A 355 8.49 11.67 20.63
C LEU A 355 7.76 12.99 20.43
N LEU A 356 8.48 14.11 20.34
CA LEU A 356 7.90 15.42 20.05
C LEU A 356 7.32 15.48 18.63
N MET A 357 8.05 14.96 17.64
CA MET A 357 7.59 14.85 16.26
C MET A 357 6.33 13.99 16.19
N TYR A 358 6.31 12.84 16.87
CA TYR A 358 5.13 11.97 16.92
C TYR A 358 3.92 12.67 17.52
N ALA A 359 4.09 13.38 18.64
CA ALA A 359 3.02 14.15 19.27
C ALA A 359 2.51 15.26 18.34
N ALA A 360 3.41 16.03 17.73
CA ALA A 360 3.07 17.06 16.75
C ALA A 360 2.34 16.48 15.54
N ALA A 361 2.79 15.33 15.03
CA ALA A 361 2.15 14.63 13.92
C ALA A 361 0.71 14.21 14.24
N VAL A 362 0.43 13.72 15.46
CA VAL A 362 -0.94 13.44 15.89
C VAL A 362 -1.79 14.72 15.89
N LEU A 363 -1.25 15.83 16.40
CA LEU A 363 -1.95 17.12 16.47
C LEU A 363 -2.20 17.75 15.09
N VAL A 364 -1.34 17.50 14.10
CA VAL A 364 -1.48 18.00 12.72
C VAL A 364 -2.39 17.11 11.88
N LEU A 365 -2.21 15.78 11.96
CA LEU A 365 -2.93 14.82 11.11
C LEU A 365 -4.36 14.58 11.57
N THR A 366 -4.68 14.76 12.86
CA THR A 366 -6.05 14.62 13.37
C THR A 366 -7.01 15.66 12.74
N PRO A 367 -6.73 16.97 12.79
CA PRO A 367 -7.52 17.98 12.09
C PRO A 367 -7.67 17.70 10.60
N ILE A 368 -6.58 17.34 9.91
CA ILE A 368 -6.59 17.04 8.47
C ILE A 368 -7.45 15.82 8.15
N GLY A 369 -7.36 14.76 8.93
CA GLY A 369 -8.20 13.57 8.73
C GLY A 369 -9.68 13.86 8.93
N ILE A 370 -10.02 14.72 9.90
CA ILE A 370 -11.37 15.21 10.11
C ILE A 370 -11.85 16.01 8.88
N ILE A 371 -11.08 17.01 8.45
CA ILE A 371 -11.38 17.82 7.25
C ILE A 371 -11.60 16.93 6.02
N ALA A 372 -10.69 15.98 5.79
CA ALA A 372 -10.73 15.06 4.66
C ALA A 372 -12.02 14.23 4.65
N SER A 373 -12.40 13.73 5.83
CA SER A 373 -13.60 12.92 6.00
C SER A 373 -14.90 13.72 5.81
N PHE A 374 -14.88 15.05 5.91
CA PHE A 374 -16.03 15.93 5.68
C PHE A 374 -16.13 16.47 4.25
N THR A 375 -15.01 16.96 3.72
CA THR A 375 -14.97 17.67 2.44
C THR A 375 -14.92 16.72 1.24
N SER A 376 -14.27 15.56 1.43
CA SER A 376 -14.06 14.54 0.39
C SER A 376 -14.46 13.13 0.85
N PRO A 377 -15.67 12.93 1.40
CA PRO A 377 -16.10 11.61 1.84
C PRO A 377 -16.09 10.66 0.66
N LYS A 378 -15.64 9.43 0.92
CA LYS A 378 -15.74 8.35 -0.06
C LYS A 378 -16.58 7.23 0.51
N MET A 379 -17.57 6.82 -0.24
CA MET A 379 -18.38 5.69 0.16
C MET A 379 -17.55 4.40 0.10
N VAL A 380 -17.41 3.74 1.25
CA VAL A 380 -16.76 2.42 1.33
C VAL A 380 -17.81 1.37 0.93
N LYS A 381 -18.09 1.29 -0.38
CA LYS A 381 -18.98 0.29 -0.99
C LYS A 381 -18.20 -0.94 -1.47
N GLY A 382 -18.86 -2.09 -1.45
CA GLY A 382 -18.33 -3.37 -1.87
C GLY A 382 -17.53 -4.07 -0.78
N GLY A 383 -17.33 -5.38 -0.95
CA GLY A 383 -16.32 -6.10 -0.18
C GLY A 383 -14.93 -5.54 -0.45
N ILE A 384 -13.93 -6.24 0.05
CA ILE A 384 -12.53 -5.98 -0.24
C ILE A 384 -12.35 -5.74 -1.76
N LEU A 385 -13.05 -6.48 -2.61
CA LEU A 385 -13.15 -6.45 -4.08
C LEU A 385 -13.51 -5.14 -4.84
N SER A 386 -13.53 -3.95 -4.22
CA SER A 386 -13.92 -2.72 -4.92
C SER A 386 -12.71 -1.89 -5.37
N PHE A 387 -12.58 -1.69 -6.68
CA PHE A 387 -11.55 -0.87 -7.36
C PHE A 387 -11.64 0.64 -7.05
N SER A 388 -12.59 1.06 -6.20
CA SER A 388 -12.75 2.45 -5.79
C SER A 388 -11.80 2.75 -4.64
N ALA A 389 -11.01 3.81 -4.80
CA ALA A 389 -10.17 4.34 -3.73
C ALA A 389 -11.02 4.59 -2.47
N LYS A 390 -10.66 3.91 -1.38
CA LYS A 390 -11.41 3.95 -0.11
C LYS A 390 -11.10 5.17 0.74
N THR A 391 -10.07 5.91 0.36
CA THR A 391 -9.58 7.11 1.03
C THR A 391 -9.26 8.19 -0.01
N SER A 392 -9.12 9.44 0.43
CA SER A 392 -8.84 10.56 -0.45
C SER A 392 -7.34 10.70 -0.73
N TYR A 393 -6.92 10.49 -1.98
CA TYR A 393 -5.51 10.62 -2.37
C TYR A 393 -4.97 12.02 -2.11
N LEU A 394 -5.75 13.06 -2.40
CA LEU A 394 -5.37 14.45 -2.16
C LEU A 394 -4.98 14.66 -0.69
N TYR A 395 -5.84 14.27 0.23
CA TYR A 395 -5.56 14.41 1.66
C TYR A 395 -4.48 13.46 2.16
N SER A 396 -4.28 12.30 1.51
CA SER A 396 -3.10 11.48 1.79
C SER A 396 -1.80 12.18 1.40
N PHE A 397 -1.75 12.83 0.22
CA PHE A 397 -0.60 13.63 -0.19
C PHE A 397 -0.37 14.83 0.72
N ILE A 398 -1.42 15.56 1.10
CA ILE A 398 -1.33 16.65 2.07
C ILE A 398 -0.80 16.14 3.42
N SER A 399 -1.27 14.98 3.88
CA SER A 399 -0.78 14.36 5.13
C SER A 399 0.71 14.02 5.06
N ILE A 400 1.17 13.48 3.93
CA ILE A 400 2.60 13.19 3.69
C ILE A 400 3.41 14.49 3.71
N LEU A 401 2.95 15.52 2.99
CA LEU A 401 3.62 16.81 2.92
C LEU A 401 3.75 17.46 4.31
N LEU A 402 2.64 17.54 5.04
CA LEU A 402 2.61 18.16 6.37
C LEU A 402 3.45 17.38 7.39
N LEU A 403 3.44 16.05 7.33
CA LEU A 403 4.35 15.24 8.14
C LEU A 403 5.81 15.47 7.74
N GLY A 404 6.08 15.61 6.44
CA GLY A 404 7.40 15.97 5.91
C GLY A 404 7.95 17.27 6.51
N LEU A 405 7.10 18.29 6.66
CA LEU A 405 7.48 19.56 7.31
C LEU A 405 7.90 19.38 8.78
N LEU A 406 7.37 18.37 9.47
CA LEU A 406 7.74 18.09 10.86
C LEU A 406 9.14 17.45 10.98
N PHE A 407 9.75 17.02 9.88
CA PHE A 407 11.14 16.54 9.85
C PHE A 407 12.17 17.64 9.59
N LEU A 408 11.75 18.87 9.30
CA LEU A 408 12.65 20.01 9.11
C LEU A 408 13.64 20.26 10.27
N PRO A 409 13.32 19.99 11.55
CA PRO A 409 14.30 20.12 12.64
C PRO A 409 15.55 19.25 12.49
N LEU A 410 15.52 18.20 11.66
CA LEU A 410 16.71 17.40 11.33
C LEU A 410 17.76 18.22 10.57
N LEU A 411 17.35 19.27 9.85
CA LEU A 411 18.27 20.14 9.11
C LEU A 411 18.86 21.23 10.02
N HIS A 412 18.04 21.81 10.91
CA HIS A 412 18.47 22.87 11.81
C HIS A 412 17.54 22.99 13.02
N PRO A 413 18.05 23.07 14.27
CA PRO A 413 17.22 23.11 15.48
C PRO A 413 16.18 24.24 15.53
N MET A 414 16.49 25.43 14.98
CA MET A 414 15.50 26.53 14.93
C MET A 414 14.20 26.17 14.19
N LEU A 415 14.22 25.15 13.32
CA LEU A 415 13.05 24.70 12.58
C LEU A 415 12.02 23.97 13.45
N TYR A 416 12.30 23.71 14.74
CA TYR A 416 11.25 23.32 15.70
C TYR A 416 10.12 24.35 15.80
N MET A 417 10.38 25.63 15.47
CA MET A 417 9.36 26.68 15.41
C MET A 417 8.28 26.43 14.34
N VAL A 418 8.54 25.53 13.39
CA VAL A 418 7.54 25.11 12.38
C VAL A 418 6.39 24.34 13.04
N TYR A 419 6.63 23.62 14.14
CA TYR A 419 5.62 22.77 14.79
C TYR A 419 4.38 23.55 15.23
N PRO A 420 4.49 24.61 16.06
CA PRO A 420 3.32 25.39 16.46
C PRO A 420 2.61 26.04 15.27
N VAL A 421 3.34 26.48 14.24
CA VAL A 421 2.76 27.10 13.04
C VAL A 421 1.90 26.10 12.27
N VAL A 422 2.41 24.90 12.00
CA VAL A 422 1.68 23.87 11.26
C VAL A 422 0.49 23.34 12.08
N ILE A 423 0.65 23.18 13.40
CA ILE A 423 -0.44 22.81 14.31
C ILE A 423 -1.54 23.88 14.28
N ALA A 424 -1.18 25.16 14.43
CA ALA A 424 -2.14 26.26 14.42
C ALA A 424 -2.90 26.34 13.09
N LEU A 425 -2.19 26.22 11.97
CA LEU A 425 -2.78 26.27 10.63
C LEU A 425 -3.78 25.12 10.39
N THR A 426 -3.43 23.91 10.80
CA THR A 426 -4.33 22.74 10.63
C THR A 426 -5.54 22.79 11.56
N ILE A 427 -5.38 23.27 12.80
CA ILE A 427 -6.51 23.50 13.71
C ILE A 427 -7.42 24.60 13.16
N PHE A 428 -6.85 25.73 12.70
CA PHE A 428 -7.60 26.83 12.09
C PHE A 428 -8.41 26.35 10.88
N ALA A 429 -7.78 25.59 9.97
CA ALA A 429 -8.45 25.00 8.82
C ALA A 429 -9.62 24.08 9.24
N MET A 430 -9.44 23.28 10.30
CA MET A 430 -10.50 22.41 10.81
C MET A 430 -11.66 23.24 11.38
N VAL A 431 -11.37 24.28 12.16
CA VAL A 431 -12.40 25.17 12.71
C VAL A 431 -13.18 25.86 11.58
N ALA A 432 -12.50 26.36 10.54
CA ALA A 432 -13.14 26.96 9.37
C ALA A 432 -14.11 25.98 8.67
N VAL A 433 -13.67 24.74 8.42
CA VAL A 433 -14.52 23.71 7.80
C VAL A 433 -15.70 23.31 8.70
N LEU A 434 -15.51 23.30 10.02
CA LEU A 434 -16.58 22.99 10.98
C LEU A 434 -17.65 24.09 11.06
N GLN A 435 -17.32 25.34 10.76
CA GLN A 435 -18.32 26.42 10.65
C GLN A 435 -19.29 26.17 9.48
N GLU A 436 -18.81 25.56 8.41
CA GLU A 436 -19.59 25.17 7.24
C GLU A 436 -20.28 23.79 7.38
N TYR A 437 -20.28 23.20 8.58
CA TYR A 437 -20.76 21.84 8.84
C TYR A 437 -22.15 21.55 8.24
N LYS A 438 -23.09 22.50 8.32
CA LYS A 438 -24.45 22.33 7.80
C LYS A 438 -24.47 21.98 6.31
N GLN A 439 -23.60 22.60 5.50
CA GLN A 439 -23.53 22.32 4.06
C GLN A 439 -22.88 20.96 3.78
N TYR A 440 -21.74 20.68 4.42
CA TYR A 440 -21.02 19.41 4.23
C TYR A 440 -21.82 18.20 4.71
N LYS A 441 -22.64 18.36 5.75
CA LYS A 441 -23.54 17.31 6.26
C LYS A 441 -24.45 16.74 5.16
N TYR A 442 -25.08 17.59 4.36
CA TYR A 442 -25.97 17.13 3.28
C TYR A 442 -25.20 16.41 2.17
N LYS A 443 -24.06 16.99 1.76
CA LYS A 443 -23.16 16.38 0.77
C LYS A 443 -22.64 15.02 1.23
N LEU A 444 -22.31 14.90 2.51
CA LEU A 444 -21.84 13.66 3.12
C LEU A 444 -22.96 12.61 3.16
N PHE A 445 -24.19 12.99 3.51
CA PHE A 445 -25.35 12.10 3.44
C PHE A 445 -25.59 11.60 2.01
N GLU A 446 -25.58 12.50 1.04
CA GLU A 446 -25.76 12.17 -0.37
C GLU A 446 -24.69 11.19 -0.87
N THR A 447 -23.43 11.46 -0.56
CA THR A 447 -22.29 10.61 -0.96
C THR A 447 -22.31 9.25 -0.26
N LEU A 448 -22.75 9.18 1.00
CA LEU A 448 -22.72 7.93 1.80
C LEU A 448 -23.98 7.08 1.66
N TYR A 449 -25.09 7.61 1.16
CA TYR A 449 -26.38 6.92 1.11
C TYR A 449 -27.16 7.05 -0.21
N LYS A 450 -27.03 8.14 -0.97
CA LYS A 450 -27.83 8.39 -2.19
C LYS A 450 -27.16 8.03 -3.50
N THR A 451 -25.85 7.82 -3.53
CA THR A 451 -25.18 7.37 -4.77
C THR A 451 -25.65 5.95 -5.09
N GLU A 452 -26.46 5.78 -6.15
CA GLU A 452 -26.78 4.50 -6.78
C GLU A 452 -25.58 3.99 -7.58
#